data_AF-A0A8T0CP01-F1
#
_entry.id   AF-A0A8T0CP01-F1
#
_cell.length_a   1.000
_cell.length_b   1.000
_cell.length_c   1.000
_cell.angle_alpha   90.00
_cell.angle_beta   90.00
_cell.angle_gamma   90.00
#
_symmetry.space_group_name_H-M   'P 1'
#
loop_
_entity.id
_entity.type
_entity.pdbx_description
1 polymer ?
#
loop_
_entity_poly.entity_id
_entity_poly.type
_entity_poly.pdbx_seq_one_letter_code
_entity_poly.pdbx_strand_id
1 'polypeptide(L)' 'MPMEEHAAQSFIFENEKFYYMTKICSVGAVYGYCGFNPLATTTGSGKRSYTYRYDPEYLENNVNFL' A
#
# COMPACT_ATOMS: atom_id res chain seq x y z
N MET A 1 3.61 -4.65 -15.58
CA MET A 1 5.07 -4.53 -15.54
C MET A 1 5.53 -5.21 -14.26
N PRO A 2 6.39 -6.22 -14.34
CA PRO A 2 7.04 -6.80 -13.16
C PRO A 2 7.70 -5.73 -12.30
N MET A 3 7.78 -5.92 -10.98
CA MET A 3 8.31 -4.90 -10.07
C MET A 3 9.79 -4.61 -10.36
N GLU A 4 10.53 -5.61 -10.82
CA GLU A 4 11.93 -5.51 -11.25
C GLU A 4 12.05 -4.61 -12.49
N GLU A 5 11.15 -4.79 -13.46
CA GLU A 5 11.13 -4.02 -14.70
C GLU A 5 10.69 -2.57 -14.44
N HIS A 6 9.77 -2.35 -13.49
CA HIS A 6 9.41 -1.03 -13.01
C HIS A 6 10.59 -0.37 -12.30
N ALA A 7 11.20 -1.04 -11.32
CA ALA A 7 12.34 -0.53 -10.56
C ALA A 7 13.55 -0.20 -11.44
N ALA A 8 13.71 -0.85 -12.60
CA ALA A 8 14.79 -0.61 -13.54
C ALA A 8 14.64 0.68 -14.39
N GLN A 9 13.52 1.41 -14.28
CA GLN A 9 13.28 2.61 -15.07
C GLN A 9 14.23 3.76 -14.68
N SER A 10 14.81 4.43 -15.68
CA SER A 10 15.82 5.48 -15.48
C SER A 10 15.36 6.61 -14.56
N PHE A 11 14.10 7.06 -14.70
CA PHE A 11 13.55 8.12 -13.85
C PHE A 11 13.46 7.74 -12.36
N ILE A 12 13.49 6.44 -12.02
CA ILE A 12 13.44 5.98 -10.63
C ILE A 12 14.79 6.20 -9.95
N PHE A 13 15.90 5.91 -10.62
CA PHE A 13 17.24 6.08 -10.04
C PHE A 13 17.73 7.53 -10.08
N GLU A 14 17.28 8.31 -11.04
CA GLU A 14 17.65 9.72 -11.19
C GLU A 14 17.02 10.62 -10.12
N ASN A 15 15.99 10.13 -9.41
CA ASN A 15 15.26 10.90 -8.41
C ASN A 15 15.10 10.12 -7.10
N GLU A 16 15.70 10.64 -6.03
CA GLU A 16 15.67 10.02 -4.71
C GLU A 16 14.24 9.75 -4.19
N LYS A 17 13.28 10.64 -4.49
CA LYS A 17 11.88 10.45 -4.06
C LYS A 17 11.23 9.28 -4.78
N PHE A 18 11.48 9.13 -6.08
CA PHE A 18 10.95 7.98 -6.83
C PHE A 18 11.62 6.69 -6.38
N TYR A 19 12.95 6.69 -6.20
CA TYR A 19 13.66 5.55 -5.64
C TYR A 19 13.12 5.10 -4.27
N TYR A 20 12.82 6.06 -3.39
CA TYR A 20 12.22 5.77 -2.08
C TYR A 20 10.83 5.13 -2.21
N MET A 21 9.97 5.67 -3.08
CA MET A 21 8.65 5.09 -3.33
C MET A 21 8.74 3.68 -3.90
N THR A 22 9.69 3.43 -4.82
CA THR A 22 9.93 2.11 -5.38
C THR A 22 10.31 1.10 -4.30
N LYS A 23 11.12 1.48 -3.31
CA LYS A 23 11.43 0.59 -2.17
C LYS A 23 10.18 0.19 -1.40
N ILE A 24 9.28 1.14 -1.12
CA ILE A 24 8.02 0.87 -0.43
C ILE A 24 7.18 -0.12 -1.23
N CYS A 25 7.04 0.11 -2.54
CA CYS A 25 6.29 -0.76 -3.44
C CYS A 25 6.91 -2.17 -3.54
N SER A 26 8.24 -2.28 -3.59
CA SER A 26 8.94 -3.56 -3.66
C SER A 26 8.67 -4.40 -2.40
N VAL A 27 8.75 -3.79 -1.23
CA VAL A 27 8.44 -4.46 0.04
C VAL A 27 6.96 -4.85 0.09
N GLY A 28 6.06 -3.94 -0.31
CA GLY A 28 4.62 -4.20 -0.34
C GLY A 28 4.22 -5.32 -1.31
N ALA A 29 4.91 -5.47 -2.44
CA ALA A 29 4.66 -6.54 -3.42
C ALA A 29 5.07 -7.93 -2.89
N VAL A 30 6.09 -8.00 -2.04
CA VAL A 30 6.61 -9.28 -1.51
C VAL A 30 5.86 -9.71 -0.24
N TYR A 31 5.61 -8.78 0.68
CA TYR A 31 5.11 -9.09 2.04
C TYR A 31 3.66 -8.65 2.28
N GLY A 32 3.03 -8.01 1.29
CA GLY A 32 1.83 -7.23 1.51
C GLY A 32 2.17 -5.85 2.12
N TYR A 33 1.35 -4.86 1.80
CA TYR A 33 1.55 -3.50 2.30
C TYR A 33 0.83 -3.30 3.64
N CYS A 34 1.58 -3.24 4.75
CA CYS A 34 1.07 -2.90 6.09
C CYS A 34 0.83 -1.38 6.25
N GLY A 35 0.15 -0.78 5.28
CA GLY A 35 -0.11 0.65 5.26
C GLY A 35 -1.39 1.04 6.00
N PHE A 36 -1.98 2.14 5.54
CA PHE A 36 -3.26 2.59 6.03
C PHE A 36 -4.39 1.94 5.23
N ASN A 37 -5.27 1.22 5.90
CA ASN A 37 -6.41 0.54 5.29
C ASN A 37 -7.70 1.35 5.49
N PRO A 38 -8.62 1.34 4.52
CA PRO A 38 -9.88 2.04 4.63
C PRO A 38 -10.82 1.32 5.60
N LEU A 39 -11.25 2.01 6.66
CA LEU A 39 -12.33 1.58 7.53
C LEU A 39 -13.62 2.31 7.15
N ALA A 40 -14.62 1.56 6.68
CA ALA A 40 -15.93 2.10 6.40
C ALA A 40 -16.64 2.52 7.70
N THR A 41 -17.17 3.74 7.72
CA THR A 41 -17.92 4.31 8.84
C THR A 41 -19.16 5.05 8.33
N THR A 42 -20.05 5.45 9.23
CA THR A 42 -21.24 6.23 8.91
C THR A 42 -21.29 7.47 9.78
N THR A 43 -21.46 8.64 9.16
CA THR A 43 -21.57 9.92 9.86
C THR A 43 -22.96 10.07 10.50
N GLY A 44 -23.12 11.03 11.42
CA GLY A 44 -24.43 11.31 12.04
C GLY A 44 -25.54 11.68 11.06
N SER A 45 -25.20 12.07 9.83
CA SER A 45 -26.17 12.33 8.74
C SER A 45 -26.54 11.09 7.91
N GLY A 46 -26.05 9.90 8.27
CA GLY A 46 -26.27 8.65 7.53
C GLY A 46 -25.36 8.46 6.31
N LYS A 47 -24.48 9.42 6.00
CA LYS A 47 -23.52 9.30 4.89
C LYS A 47 -22.38 8.35 5.24
N ARG A 48 -22.00 7.50 4.28
CA ARG A 48 -20.79 6.66 4.38
C ARG A 48 -19.53 7.53 4.35
N SER A 49 -18.58 7.22 5.21
CA SER A 49 -17.25 7.81 5.26
C SER A 49 -16.20 6.70 5.35
N TYR A 50 -14.96 6.98 4.95
CA TYR A 50 -13.86 6.03 5.09
C TYR A 50 -12.72 6.71 5.85
N THR A 51 -12.31 6.11 6.96
CA THR A 51 -11.15 6.56 7.72
C THR A 51 -10.00 5.62 7.42
N TYR A 52 -8.90 6.16 6.93
CA TYR A 52 -7.68 5.41 6.69
C TYR A 52 -6.90 5.31 7.99
N ARG A 53 -6.59 4.10 8.45
CA ARG A 53 -5.83 3.86 9.68
C ARG A 53 -4.87 2.70 9.51
N TYR A 54 -3.79 2.71 10.29
CA TYR A 54 -2.94 1.54 10.45
C TYR A 54 -3.74 0.42 11.13
N ASP A 55 -3.68 -0.78 10.57
CA ASP A 55 -4.39 -1.95 11.07
C ASP A 55 -3.43 -3.17 11.04
N PRO A 56 -2.86 -3.55 12.20
CA PRO A 56 -1.87 -4.64 12.26
C PRO A 56 -2.48 -6.02 11.96
N GLU A 57 -3.78 -6.21 12.17
CA GLU A 57 -4.48 -7.48 11.92
C GLU A 57 -4.88 -7.66 10.45
N TYR A 58 -4.77 -6.59 9.63
CA TYR A 58 -5.15 -6.63 8.21
C TYR A 58 -4.29 -7.59 7.39
N LEU A 59 -2.99 -7.69 7.70
CA LEU A 59 -2.12 -8.64 6.99
C LEU A 59 -2.46 -10.08 7.38
N GLU A 60 -2.64 -10.38 8.66
CA GLU A 60 -2.93 -11.74 9.16
C GLU A 60 -4.20 -12.34 8.55
N ASN A 61 -5.23 -11.51 8.34
CA ASN A 61 -6.51 -11.94 7.78
C ASN A 61 -6.52 -12.10 6.25
N ASN A 62 -5.58 -11.48 5.53
CA ASN A 62 -5.53 -11.48 4.06
C ASN A 62 -4.45 -12.40 3.46
N VAL A 63 -3.57 -13.01 4.27
CA VAL A 63 -2.56 -13.98 3.79
C VAL A 63 -3.21 -15.30 3.32
N ASN A 64 -4.45 -15.61 3.74
CA ASN A 64 -5.13 -16.86 3.37
C ASN A 64 -5.74 -16.89 1.95
N PHE A 65 -5.47 -15.90 1.10
CA PHE A 65 -6.01 -15.81 -0.27
C PHE A 65 -4.94 -15.72 -1.37
N LEU A 66 -3.67 -16.05 -1.07
CA LEU A 66 -2.58 -16.16 -2.04
C LEU A 66 -2.02 -17.59 -2.11
#